data_AF-A0A7L0EPF3-F1
#
_entry.id   AF-A0A7L0EPF3-F1
#
_cell.length_a   1.000
_cell.length_b   1.000
_cell.length_c   1.000
_cell.angle_alpha   90.00
_cell.angle_beta   90.00
_cell.angle_gamma   90.00
#
_symmetry.space_group_name_H-M   'P 1'
#
loop_
_entity.id
_entity.type
_entity.pdbx_description
1 polymer ?
#
loop_
_entity_poly.entity_id
_entity_poly.type
_entity_poly.pdbx_seq_one_letter_code
_entity_poly.pdbx_strand_id
1 'polypeptide(L)'
;SFYEELLSCGVLRSLTAPVEGMVAKEGSCNYVAPQGISSVVKYYLKQSAGADVFYEQHVTHISLRDGKWEVYRKTGPPEEFDIVILTMPVPQILQLQGDIVNLISESQKQQLESVSYSSRYALGLFYEAGTRIDVPWAAQYITDNPCIRFISIDNKKRNIESPEIGPSVVVHTTVTFGSQHLDSDPAEVQRLILSHLETVLPSLPKAASVKCQKWRYSQVTKAVPDSLGQMILHTQPLLICGGDGFTCSNFDGCIESAVRLVEAVKPHL
;
A
#
# COMPACT_ATOMS: atom_id res chain seq x y z
N SER A 1 -8.40 14.29 15.55
CA SER A 1 -7.40 13.33 15.04
C SER A 1 -7.76 12.90 13.62
N PHE A 2 -6.83 12.33 12.82
CA PHE A 2 -7.15 11.85 11.46
C PHE A 2 -8.26 10.79 11.44
N TYR A 3 -8.35 9.93 12.46
CA TYR A 3 -9.44 8.96 12.58
C TYR A 3 -10.79 9.63 12.84
N GLU A 4 -10.86 10.60 13.77
CA GLU A 4 -12.11 11.33 14.06
C GLU A 4 -12.65 12.02 12.81
N GLU A 5 -11.77 12.64 12.02
CA GLU A 5 -12.15 13.25 10.73
C GLU A 5 -12.75 12.20 9.79
N LEU A 6 -12.03 11.10 9.54
CA LEU A 6 -12.49 10.04 8.63
C LEU A 6 -13.78 9.35 9.11
N LEU A 7 -13.97 9.22 10.43
CA LEU A 7 -15.20 8.71 11.04
C LEU A 7 -16.36 9.70 10.86
N SER A 8 -16.14 10.99 11.13
CA SER A 8 -17.16 12.04 10.99
C SER A 8 -17.66 12.19 9.55
N CYS A 9 -16.78 12.00 8.58
CA CYS A 9 -17.10 12.02 7.15
C CYS A 9 -17.62 10.67 6.62
N GLY A 10 -17.72 9.65 7.47
CA GLY A 10 -18.19 8.31 7.10
C GLY A 10 -17.27 7.53 6.14
N VAL A 11 -16.01 7.98 5.97
CA VAL A 11 -14.99 7.30 5.17
C VAL A 11 -14.54 6.02 5.87
N LEU A 12 -14.39 6.09 7.20
CA LEU A 12 -14.16 4.93 8.07
C LEU A 12 -15.38 4.66 8.95
N ARG A 13 -15.51 3.41 9.40
CA ARG A 13 -16.45 2.96 10.44
C ARG A 13 -15.77 1.90 11.30
N SER A 14 -16.25 1.71 12.53
CA SER A 14 -15.78 0.62 13.38
C SER A 14 -16.05 -0.74 12.75
N LEU A 15 -15.08 -1.63 12.81
CA LEU A 15 -15.24 -3.02 12.40
C LEU A 15 -16.13 -3.74 13.42
N THR A 16 -17.29 -4.22 12.97
CA THR A 16 -18.22 -5.02 13.78
C THR A 16 -18.22 -6.50 13.41
N ALA A 17 -17.70 -6.84 12.24
CA ALA A 17 -17.73 -8.20 11.72
C ALA A 17 -16.62 -9.07 12.35
N PRO A 18 -16.88 -10.37 12.63
CA PRO A 18 -15.92 -11.25 13.27
C PRO A 18 -14.68 -11.51 12.40
N VAL A 19 -13.50 -11.42 13.00
CA VAL A 19 -12.21 -11.77 12.40
C VAL A 19 -11.53 -12.84 13.23
N GLU A 20 -11.48 -14.05 12.70
CA GLU A 20 -10.91 -15.20 13.39
C GLU A 20 -9.37 -15.17 13.35
N GLY A 21 -8.74 -15.53 14.48
CA GLY A 21 -7.29 -15.48 14.63
C GLY A 21 -6.69 -14.07 14.77
N MET A 22 -7.52 -13.03 14.89
CA MET A 22 -7.06 -11.67 15.19
C MET A 22 -6.66 -11.58 16.66
N VAL A 23 -5.43 -11.14 16.92
CA VAL A 23 -4.97 -10.85 18.29
C VAL A 23 -5.50 -9.48 18.70
N ALA A 24 -6.44 -9.46 19.65
CA ALA A 24 -6.92 -8.22 20.24
C ALA A 24 -5.84 -7.63 21.15
N LYS A 25 -5.52 -6.35 20.96
CA LYS A 25 -4.73 -5.57 21.93
C LYS A 25 -5.68 -4.73 22.76
N GLU A 26 -5.47 -4.73 24.08
CA GLU A 26 -6.24 -3.90 24.99
C GLU A 26 -6.14 -2.42 24.57
N GLY A 27 -7.28 -1.72 24.54
CA GLY A 27 -7.36 -0.33 24.07
C GLY A 27 -7.27 -0.11 22.56
N SER A 28 -7.14 -1.16 21.73
CA SER A 28 -7.16 -1.02 20.27
C SER A 28 -8.57 -1.07 19.68
N CYS A 29 -8.81 -0.23 18.65
CA CYS A 29 -10.02 -0.24 17.85
C CYS A 29 -9.68 -0.55 16.39
N ASN A 30 -10.50 -1.40 15.76
CA ASN A 30 -10.34 -1.74 14.35
C ASN A 30 -11.38 -1.00 13.52
N TYR A 31 -10.98 -0.51 12.35
CA TYR A 31 -11.84 0.24 11.43
C TYR A 31 -11.84 -0.39 10.04
N VAL A 32 -12.92 -0.15 9.30
CA VAL A 32 -13.08 -0.52 7.90
C VAL A 32 -13.56 0.68 7.09
N ALA A 33 -13.24 0.69 5.80
CA ALA A 33 -13.75 1.67 4.85
C ALA A 33 -14.91 1.06 4.05
N PRO A 34 -16.18 1.47 4.28
CA PRO A 34 -17.34 0.87 3.60
C PRO A 34 -17.25 1.00 2.08
N GLN A 35 -16.74 2.12 1.55
CA GLN A 35 -16.59 2.33 0.11
C GLN A 35 -15.26 1.75 -0.45
N GLY A 36 -14.62 0.84 0.28
CA GLY A 36 -13.31 0.28 -0.05
C GLY A 36 -12.16 1.16 0.47
N ILE A 37 -11.03 0.54 0.82
CA ILE A 37 -9.93 1.24 1.53
C ILE A 37 -9.30 2.40 0.73
N SER A 38 -9.39 2.37 -0.60
CA SER A 38 -8.92 3.48 -1.46
C SER A 38 -9.75 4.76 -1.29
N SER A 39 -10.93 4.70 -0.68
CA SER A 39 -11.74 5.88 -0.34
C SER A 39 -11.03 6.83 0.62
N VAL A 40 -10.14 6.33 1.49
CA VAL A 40 -9.32 7.16 2.39
C VAL A 40 -8.39 8.07 1.58
N VAL A 41 -7.69 7.50 0.60
CA VAL A 41 -6.78 8.26 -0.27
C VAL A 41 -7.56 9.24 -1.14
N LYS A 42 -8.67 8.80 -1.74
CA LYS A 42 -9.55 9.65 -2.56
C LYS A 42 -10.11 10.83 -1.77
N TYR A 43 -10.45 10.62 -0.49
CA TYR A 43 -10.91 11.67 0.39
C TYR A 43 -9.83 12.76 0.54
N TYR A 44 -8.60 12.41 0.90
CA TYR A 44 -7.54 13.40 1.07
C TYR A 44 -7.15 14.09 -0.25
N LEU A 45 -7.11 13.37 -1.37
CA LEU A 45 -6.88 13.99 -2.69
C LEU A 45 -7.97 15.03 -3.04
N LYS A 46 -9.23 14.77 -2.66
CA LYS A 46 -10.32 15.73 -2.85
C LYS A 46 -10.23 16.93 -1.90
N GLN A 47 -9.70 16.74 -0.69
CA GLN A 47 -9.49 17.84 0.27
C GLN A 47 -8.29 18.72 -0.10
N SER A 48 -7.31 18.20 -0.85
CA SER A 48 -6.19 18.96 -1.38
C SER A 48 -6.68 19.95 -2.45
N ALA A 49 -7.10 21.14 -2.02
CA ALA A 49 -7.61 22.18 -2.89
C ALA A 49 -6.59 22.53 -3.99
N GLY A 50 -6.90 22.15 -5.24
CA GLY A 50 -6.09 22.48 -6.41
C GLY A 50 -4.92 21.52 -6.73
N ALA A 51 -4.83 20.35 -6.09
CA ALA A 51 -3.84 19.36 -6.48
C ALA A 51 -4.23 18.66 -7.79
N ASP A 52 -3.45 18.86 -8.86
CA ASP A 52 -3.61 18.12 -10.10
C ASP A 52 -3.02 16.71 -9.98
N VAL A 53 -3.83 15.69 -10.25
CA VAL A 53 -3.43 14.28 -10.13
C VAL A 53 -3.32 13.66 -11.53
N PHE A 54 -2.09 13.31 -11.91
CA PHE A 54 -1.80 12.70 -13.20
C PHE A 54 -1.46 11.21 -13.03
N TYR A 55 -2.27 10.35 -13.62
CA TYR A 55 -2.01 8.91 -13.69
C TYR A 55 -1.05 8.58 -14.86
N GLU A 56 -0.48 7.37 -14.82
CA GLU A 56 0.42 6.85 -15.85
C GLU A 56 1.71 7.67 -16.05
N GLN A 57 2.06 8.51 -15.06
CA GLN A 57 3.30 9.30 -15.04
C GLN A 57 4.40 8.58 -14.25
N HIS A 58 5.13 7.68 -14.91
CA HIS A 58 6.26 6.97 -14.27
C HIS A 58 7.52 7.85 -14.29
N VAL A 59 7.90 8.41 -13.15
CA VAL A 59 9.15 9.18 -12.98
C VAL A 59 10.38 8.27 -13.10
N THR A 60 11.35 8.66 -13.92
CA THR A 60 12.57 7.88 -14.19
C THR A 60 13.84 8.61 -13.81
N HIS A 61 13.87 9.94 -13.96
CA HIS A 61 15.04 10.76 -13.63
C HIS A 61 14.65 12.04 -12.90
N ILE A 62 15.54 12.54 -12.05
CA ILE A 62 15.45 13.84 -11.41
C ILE A 62 16.81 14.53 -11.54
N SER A 63 16.82 15.68 -12.21
CA SER A 63 18.02 16.48 -12.47
C SER A 63 17.86 17.91 -11.97
N LEU A 64 18.94 18.54 -11.54
CA LEU A 64 18.93 19.93 -11.09
C LEU A 64 19.40 20.83 -12.25
N ARG A 65 18.54 21.72 -12.72
CA ARG A 65 18.85 22.68 -13.80
C ARG A 65 18.37 24.07 -13.42
N ASP A 66 19.25 25.05 -13.54
CA ASP A 66 18.94 26.48 -13.29
C ASP A 66 18.20 26.76 -11.98
N GLY A 67 18.54 26.02 -10.91
CA GLY A 67 17.93 26.18 -9.59
C GLY A 67 16.58 25.49 -9.38
N LYS A 68 16.13 24.66 -10.33
CA LYS A 68 14.88 23.90 -10.28
C LYS A 68 15.08 22.41 -10.57
N TRP A 69 14.12 21.60 -10.13
CA TRP A 69 14.07 20.19 -10.47
C TRP A 69 13.43 19.98 -11.83
N GLU A 70 14.17 19.39 -12.75
CA GLU A 70 13.58 18.75 -13.93
C GLU A 70 13.26 17.29 -13.62
N VAL A 71 11.97 16.95 -13.67
CA VAL A 71 11.46 15.61 -13.42
C VAL A 71 11.11 14.94 -14.75
N TYR A 72 11.83 13.88 -15.07
CA TYR A 72 11.67 13.13 -16.30
C TYR A 72 10.77 11.93 -16.06
N ARG A 73 9.93 11.64 -17.06
CA ARG A 73 9.01 10.51 -17.05
C ARG A 73 9.37 9.55 -18.16
N LYS A 74 8.82 8.34 -18.11
CA LYS A 74 9.03 7.32 -19.15
C LYS A 74 8.64 7.81 -20.55
N THR A 75 7.64 8.68 -20.63
CA THR A 75 7.11 9.26 -21.87
C THR A 75 6.79 10.73 -21.67
N GLY A 76 7.00 11.55 -22.70
CA GLY A 76 6.73 12.99 -22.67
C GLY A 76 7.95 13.84 -22.25
N PRO A 77 7.82 15.17 -22.36
CA PRO A 77 8.88 16.10 -21.96
C PRO A 77 9.06 16.13 -20.42
N PRO A 78 10.24 16.56 -19.92
CA PRO A 78 10.42 16.83 -18.51
C PRO A 78 9.54 18.01 -18.07
N GLU A 79 9.21 18.04 -16.77
CA GLU A 79 8.51 19.15 -16.13
C GLU A 79 9.37 19.74 -15.00
N GLU A 80 9.23 21.03 -14.76
CA GLU A 80 9.98 21.77 -13.76
C GLU A 80 9.21 21.92 -12.44
N PHE A 81 9.90 21.75 -11.31
CA PHE A 81 9.34 21.91 -9.98
C PHE A 81 10.32 22.61 -9.03
N ASP A 82 9.80 23.44 -8.12
CA ASP A 82 10.60 24.08 -7.07
C ASP A 82 10.86 23.13 -5.88
N ILE A 83 9.98 22.15 -5.67
CA ILE A 83 10.06 21.16 -4.59
C ILE A 83 9.64 19.80 -5.14
N VAL A 84 10.38 18.74 -4.79
CA VAL A 84 10.01 17.35 -5.10
C VAL A 84 9.93 16.52 -3.82
N ILE A 85 8.81 15.82 -3.63
CA ILE A 85 8.55 14.91 -2.52
C ILE A 85 8.38 13.49 -3.06
N LEU A 86 9.21 12.56 -2.60
CA LEU A 86 9.19 11.16 -3.02
C LEU A 86 8.54 10.29 -1.95
N THR A 87 7.46 9.58 -2.29
CA THR A 87 6.70 8.73 -1.35
C THR A 87 6.56 7.27 -1.80
N MET A 88 7.27 6.87 -2.87
CA MET A 88 7.31 5.47 -3.31
C MET A 88 8.28 4.65 -2.44
N PRO A 89 8.12 3.31 -2.37
CA PRO A 89 9.05 2.41 -1.69
C PRO A 89 10.52 2.74 -1.95
N VAL A 90 11.35 2.70 -0.89
CA VAL A 90 12.76 3.12 -0.94
C VAL A 90 13.58 2.46 -2.07
N PRO A 91 13.44 1.16 -2.39
CA PRO A 91 14.12 0.57 -3.53
C PRO A 91 13.78 1.22 -4.88
N GLN A 92 12.60 1.81 -5.04
CA GLN A 92 12.22 2.54 -6.25
C GLN A 92 12.84 3.94 -6.29
N ILE A 93 13.07 4.58 -5.14
CA ILE A 93 13.84 5.82 -5.04
C ILE A 93 15.28 5.57 -5.50
N LEU A 94 15.90 4.49 -5.03
CA LEU A 94 17.27 4.08 -5.41
C LEU A 94 17.41 3.68 -6.88
N GLN A 95 16.30 3.45 -7.59
CA GLN A 95 16.29 3.15 -9.04
C GLN A 95 16.20 4.40 -9.92
N LEU A 96 15.94 5.58 -9.33
CA LEU A 96 15.92 6.83 -10.07
C LEU A 96 17.30 7.18 -10.62
N GLN A 97 17.31 7.81 -11.78
CA GLN A 97 18.51 8.25 -12.49
C GLN A 97 18.62 9.78 -12.49
N GLY A 98 19.71 10.32 -13.04
CA GLY A 98 19.99 11.76 -13.06
C GLY A 98 20.81 12.23 -11.86
N ASP A 99 20.75 13.53 -11.57
CA ASP A 99 21.61 14.15 -10.54
C ASP A 99 21.28 13.65 -9.13
N ILE A 100 20.04 13.19 -8.88
CA ILE A 100 19.64 12.58 -7.59
C ILE A 100 20.62 11.52 -7.10
N VAL A 101 21.22 10.73 -8.00
CA VAL A 101 22.17 9.67 -7.65
C VAL A 101 23.40 10.23 -6.93
N ASN A 102 23.83 11.43 -7.31
CA ASN A 102 24.99 12.12 -6.72
C ASN A 102 24.62 12.98 -5.49
N LEU A 103 23.34 13.32 -5.33
CA LEU A 103 22.85 14.10 -4.19
C LEU A 103 22.68 13.24 -2.93
N ILE A 104 22.41 11.94 -3.10
CA ILE A 104 22.36 11.00 -2.00
C ILE A 104 23.80 10.74 -1.52
N SER A 105 24.13 11.24 -0.33
CA SER A 105 25.44 10.98 0.28
C SER A 105 25.66 9.48 0.51
N GLU A 106 26.92 9.03 0.61
CA GLU A 106 27.22 7.62 0.86
C GLU A 106 26.55 7.07 2.13
N SER A 107 26.47 7.88 3.18
CA SER A 107 25.79 7.50 4.43
C SER A 107 24.28 7.33 4.24
N GLN A 108 23.63 8.28 3.55
CA GLN A 108 22.21 8.16 3.22
C GLN A 108 21.94 6.97 2.32
N LYS A 109 22.81 6.73 1.34
CA LYS A 109 22.71 5.58 0.43
C LYS A 109 22.76 4.26 1.22
N GLN A 110 23.72 4.10 2.12
CA GLN A 110 23.81 2.91 2.98
C GLN A 110 22.56 2.72 3.85
N GLN A 111 22.01 3.81 4.40
CA GLN A 111 20.77 3.77 5.18
C GLN A 111 19.57 3.31 4.33
N LEU A 112 19.41 3.89 3.13
CA LEU A 112 18.34 3.56 2.20
C LEU A 112 18.46 2.12 1.65
N GLU A 113 19.68 1.66 1.32
CA GLU A 113 19.95 0.29 0.88
C GLU A 113 19.69 -0.75 1.98
N SER A 114 19.73 -0.34 3.24
CA SER A 114 19.43 -1.22 4.38
C SER A 114 17.92 -1.48 4.58
N VAL A 115 17.06 -0.71 3.90
CA VAL A 115 15.61 -0.84 3.98
C VAL A 115 15.17 -2.11 3.27
N SER A 116 14.30 -2.88 3.90
CA SER A 116 13.76 -4.11 3.33
C SER A 116 12.26 -4.21 3.46
N TYR A 117 11.65 -4.87 2.48
CA TYR A 117 10.23 -5.13 2.41
C TYR A 117 10.01 -6.62 2.24
N SER A 118 8.95 -7.14 2.87
CA SER A 118 8.38 -8.44 2.54
C SER A 118 7.68 -8.40 1.17
N SER A 119 7.52 -9.57 0.55
CA SER A 119 6.75 -9.74 -0.68
C SER A 119 5.55 -10.65 -0.45
N ARG A 120 4.42 -10.34 -1.09
CA ARG A 120 3.19 -11.15 -1.03
C ARG A 120 2.45 -11.13 -2.36
N TYR A 121 1.59 -12.11 -2.56
CA TYR A 121 0.51 -12.03 -3.54
C TYR A 121 -0.82 -11.80 -2.83
N ALA A 122 -1.72 -11.11 -3.52
CA ALA A 122 -3.11 -10.96 -3.15
C ALA A 122 -4.00 -11.45 -4.30
N LEU A 123 -5.04 -12.22 -3.97
CA LEU A 123 -6.03 -12.69 -4.92
C LEU A 123 -7.38 -12.08 -4.56
N GLY A 124 -8.00 -11.37 -5.50
CA GLY A 124 -9.39 -10.94 -5.43
C GLY A 124 -10.25 -11.87 -6.28
N LEU A 125 -11.21 -12.56 -5.65
CA LEU A 125 -12.21 -13.39 -6.31
C LEU A 125 -13.55 -12.67 -6.26
N PHE A 126 -14.19 -12.52 -7.42
CA PHE A 126 -15.46 -11.81 -7.57
C PHE A 126 -16.54 -12.78 -8.05
N TYR A 127 -17.73 -12.65 -7.48
CA TYR A 127 -18.83 -13.57 -7.70
C TYR A 127 -20.05 -12.85 -8.24
N GLU A 128 -20.95 -13.60 -8.87
CA GLU A 128 -22.24 -13.07 -9.33
C GLU A 128 -23.16 -12.76 -8.15
N ALA A 129 -24.08 -11.81 -8.36
CA ALA A 129 -25.15 -11.51 -7.41
C ALA A 129 -25.91 -12.78 -7.00
N GLY A 130 -26.28 -12.87 -5.71
CA GLY A 130 -26.96 -14.05 -5.15
C GLY A 130 -26.04 -15.21 -4.75
N THR A 131 -24.75 -15.18 -5.11
CA THR A 131 -23.78 -16.16 -4.62
C THR A 131 -23.68 -16.11 -3.09
N ARG A 132 -23.74 -17.28 -2.44
CA ARG A 132 -23.60 -17.40 -0.99
C ARG A 132 -22.25 -17.99 -0.64
N ILE A 133 -21.55 -17.33 0.29
CA ILE A 133 -20.33 -17.85 0.90
C ILE A 133 -20.61 -18.05 2.39
N ASP A 134 -20.82 -19.31 2.76
CA ASP A 134 -21.27 -19.69 4.09
C ASP A 134 -20.07 -20.03 4.98
N VAL A 135 -19.61 -19.00 5.70
CA VAL A 135 -18.56 -19.07 6.72
C VAL A 135 -18.98 -18.15 7.88
N PRO A 136 -18.69 -18.52 9.13
CA PRO A 136 -19.13 -17.77 10.32
C PRO A 136 -18.36 -16.47 10.53
N TRP A 137 -17.23 -16.30 9.85
CA TRP A 137 -16.35 -15.15 9.95
C TRP A 137 -16.43 -14.23 8.71
N ALA A 138 -16.04 -12.97 8.88
CA ALA A 138 -15.83 -12.05 7.76
C ALA A 138 -14.38 -12.04 7.28
N ALA A 139 -13.44 -12.40 8.15
CA ALA A 139 -12.08 -12.71 7.77
C ALA A 139 -11.45 -13.73 8.74
N GLN A 140 -10.41 -14.43 8.28
CA GLN A 140 -9.69 -15.42 9.06
C GLN A 140 -8.19 -15.34 8.79
N TYR A 141 -7.39 -15.34 9.85
CA TYR A 141 -5.95 -15.58 9.79
C TYR A 141 -5.66 -17.07 9.78
N ILE A 142 -4.81 -17.51 8.86
CA ILE A 142 -4.41 -18.91 8.70
C ILE A 142 -2.93 -19.03 9.07
N THR A 143 -2.61 -19.91 10.02
CA THR A 143 -1.23 -20.14 10.48
C THR A 143 -0.63 -21.40 9.86
N ASP A 144 -1.44 -22.40 9.56
CA ASP A 144 -0.99 -23.75 9.22
C ASP A 144 -1.16 -24.04 7.71
N ASN A 145 -0.75 -23.10 6.86
CA ASN A 145 -0.76 -23.27 5.40
C ASN A 145 0.50 -22.64 4.78
N PRO A 146 1.20 -23.34 3.86
CA PRO A 146 2.45 -22.83 3.29
C PRO A 146 2.22 -21.62 2.37
N CYS A 147 1.03 -21.50 1.77
CA CYS A 147 0.70 -20.49 0.78
C CYS A 147 -0.16 -19.36 1.36
N ILE A 148 -1.26 -19.66 2.04
CA ILE A 148 -2.28 -18.68 2.43
C ILE A 148 -2.08 -18.23 3.88
N ARG A 149 -2.08 -16.91 4.11
CA ARG A 149 -1.97 -16.31 5.46
C ARG A 149 -3.28 -15.71 5.96
N PHE A 150 -4.14 -15.24 5.06
CA PHE A 150 -5.35 -14.51 5.42
C PHE A 150 -6.40 -14.59 4.32
N ILE A 151 -7.66 -14.76 4.71
CA ILE A 151 -8.83 -14.73 3.81
C ILE A 151 -9.83 -13.72 4.37
N SER A 152 -10.45 -12.92 3.50
CA SER A 152 -11.53 -11.99 3.87
C SER A 152 -12.69 -12.11 2.89
N ILE A 153 -13.90 -12.28 3.42
CA ILE A 153 -15.15 -12.05 2.69
C ILE A 153 -15.43 -10.55 2.77
N ASP A 154 -14.96 -9.81 1.77
CA ASP A 154 -14.76 -8.36 1.88
C ASP A 154 -16.07 -7.58 2.04
N ASN A 155 -17.16 -8.02 1.39
CA ASN A 155 -18.48 -7.43 1.57
C ASN A 155 -19.04 -7.68 2.98
N LYS A 156 -18.85 -8.87 3.58
CA LYS A 156 -19.20 -9.13 4.99
C LYS A 156 -18.37 -8.25 5.93
N LYS A 157 -17.06 -8.14 5.69
CA LYS A 157 -16.15 -7.32 6.49
C LYS A 157 -16.53 -5.84 6.47
N ARG A 158 -16.92 -5.31 5.30
CA ARG A 158 -17.39 -3.93 5.14
C ARG A 158 -18.85 -3.73 5.56
N ASN A 159 -19.55 -4.80 5.93
CA ASN A 159 -20.97 -4.82 6.26
C ASN A 159 -21.84 -4.19 5.15
N ILE A 160 -21.63 -4.64 3.90
CA ILE A 160 -22.41 -4.21 2.74
C ILE A 160 -23.20 -5.40 2.21
N GLU A 161 -24.51 -5.25 2.24
CA GLU A 161 -25.46 -6.14 1.59
C GLU A 161 -26.03 -5.44 0.36
N SER A 162 -25.99 -6.11 -0.78
CA SER A 162 -26.64 -5.65 -2.00
C SER A 162 -27.18 -6.84 -2.77
N PRO A 163 -28.44 -6.81 -3.23
CA PRO A 163 -28.98 -7.85 -4.09
C PRO A 163 -28.42 -7.79 -5.51
N GLU A 164 -27.78 -6.68 -5.89
CA GLU A 164 -27.27 -6.43 -7.25
C GLU A 164 -25.76 -6.71 -7.38
N ILE A 165 -25.03 -6.81 -6.26
CA ILE A 165 -23.58 -6.98 -6.24
C ILE A 165 -23.25 -8.29 -5.53
N GLY A 166 -22.56 -9.19 -6.22
CA GLY A 166 -22.10 -10.43 -5.61
C GLY A 166 -20.99 -10.22 -4.57
N PRO A 167 -20.75 -11.23 -3.72
CA PRO A 167 -19.69 -11.16 -2.73
C PRO A 167 -18.31 -11.08 -3.39
N SER A 168 -17.32 -10.72 -2.59
CA SER A 168 -15.91 -10.79 -3.00
C SER A 168 -15.05 -11.40 -1.90
N VAL A 169 -14.07 -12.18 -2.32
CA VAL A 169 -13.09 -12.82 -1.43
C VAL A 169 -11.71 -12.27 -1.72
N VAL A 170 -11.00 -11.85 -0.68
CA VAL A 170 -9.60 -11.43 -0.77
C VAL A 170 -8.75 -12.46 -0.04
N VAL A 171 -7.72 -12.96 -0.71
CA VAL A 171 -6.75 -13.92 -0.15
C VAL A 171 -5.37 -13.26 -0.15
N HIS A 172 -4.66 -13.27 0.97
CA HIS A 172 -3.26 -12.88 1.04
C HIS A 172 -2.39 -14.11 1.30
N THR A 173 -1.28 -14.20 0.55
CA THR A 173 -0.30 -15.27 0.75
C THR A 173 0.58 -15.01 1.98
N THR A 174 1.31 -16.03 2.42
CA THR A 174 2.44 -15.90 3.35
C THR A 174 3.57 -15.07 2.71
N VAL A 175 4.48 -14.54 3.55
CA VAL A 175 5.69 -13.86 3.06
C VAL A 175 6.59 -14.85 2.35
N THR A 176 6.78 -16.04 2.93
CA THR A 176 7.63 -17.10 2.36
C THR A 176 7.20 -17.45 0.93
N PHE A 177 5.92 -17.69 0.70
CA PHE A 177 5.39 -17.97 -0.64
C PHE A 177 5.58 -16.79 -1.59
N GLY A 178 5.29 -15.57 -1.12
CA GLY A 178 5.47 -14.35 -1.93
C GLY A 178 6.91 -14.13 -2.39
N SER A 179 7.88 -14.37 -1.51
CA SER A 179 9.31 -14.27 -1.83
C SER A 179 9.78 -15.37 -2.78
N GLN A 180 9.32 -16.62 -2.60
CA GLN A 180 9.69 -17.76 -3.46
C GLN A 180 9.19 -17.59 -4.91
N HIS A 181 8.03 -16.94 -5.08
CA HIS A 181 7.37 -16.77 -6.38
C HIS A 181 7.44 -15.35 -6.95
N LEU A 182 8.38 -14.54 -6.46
CA LEU A 182 8.46 -13.11 -6.77
C LEU A 182 8.69 -12.83 -8.27
N ASP A 183 9.49 -13.67 -8.92
CA ASP A 183 9.85 -13.58 -10.33
C ASP A 183 9.24 -14.70 -11.18
N SER A 184 8.34 -15.51 -10.59
CA SER A 184 7.56 -16.53 -11.30
C SER A 184 6.48 -15.91 -12.20
N ASP A 185 5.97 -16.70 -13.15
CA ASP A 185 4.86 -16.31 -14.02
C ASP A 185 3.58 -16.04 -13.19
N PRO A 186 2.94 -14.85 -13.32
CA PRO A 186 1.77 -14.52 -12.52
C PRO A 186 0.58 -15.46 -12.72
N ALA A 187 0.40 -16.05 -13.91
CA ALA A 187 -0.71 -16.96 -14.17
C ALA A 187 -0.46 -18.33 -13.50
N GLU A 188 0.79 -18.80 -13.48
CA GLU A 188 1.18 -19.97 -12.70
C GLU A 188 0.96 -19.75 -11.20
N VAL A 189 1.43 -18.64 -10.65
CA VAL A 189 1.27 -18.32 -9.23
C VAL A 189 -0.21 -18.21 -8.85
N GLN A 190 -1.04 -17.61 -9.71
CA GLN A 190 -2.49 -17.57 -9.51
C GLN A 190 -3.09 -18.97 -9.38
N ARG A 191 -2.71 -19.92 -10.25
CA ARG A 191 -3.20 -21.32 -10.18
C ARG A 191 -2.77 -22.01 -8.88
N LEU A 192 -1.53 -21.79 -8.44
CA LEU A 192 -1.02 -22.34 -7.17
C LEU A 192 -1.82 -21.82 -5.97
N ILE A 193 -2.06 -20.50 -5.91
CA ILE A 193 -2.86 -19.89 -4.82
C ILE A 193 -4.29 -20.45 -4.82
N LEU A 194 -4.92 -20.58 -6.00
CA LEU A 194 -6.26 -21.15 -6.12
C LEU A 194 -6.32 -22.61 -5.64
N SER A 195 -5.32 -23.43 -5.98
CA SER A 195 -5.21 -24.82 -5.50
C SER A 195 -5.10 -24.88 -3.97
N HIS A 196 -4.27 -24.03 -3.37
CA HIS A 196 -4.20 -23.92 -1.91
C HIS A 196 -5.49 -23.36 -1.28
N LEU A 197 -6.24 -22.52 -2.00
CA LEU A 197 -7.51 -21.98 -1.50
C LEU A 197 -8.59 -23.07 -1.46
N GLU A 198 -8.62 -23.94 -2.46
CA GLU A 198 -9.56 -25.07 -2.51
C GLU A 198 -9.35 -26.06 -1.34
N THR A 199 -8.11 -26.24 -0.88
CA THR A 199 -7.86 -27.08 0.31
C THR A 199 -8.30 -26.44 1.61
N VAL A 200 -8.28 -25.11 1.69
CA VAL A 200 -8.69 -24.34 2.88
C VAL A 200 -10.20 -24.13 2.92
N LEU A 201 -10.82 -23.84 1.77
CA LEU A 201 -12.25 -23.59 1.60
C LEU A 201 -12.81 -24.45 0.45
N PRO A 202 -12.98 -25.77 0.64
CA PRO A 202 -13.40 -26.69 -0.42
C PRO A 202 -14.84 -26.44 -0.92
N SER A 203 -15.67 -25.79 -0.13
CA SER A 203 -17.04 -25.40 -0.51
C SER A 203 -17.13 -24.07 -1.24
N LEU A 204 -16.00 -23.40 -1.50
CA LEU A 204 -16.00 -22.10 -2.16
C LEU A 204 -16.44 -22.27 -3.63
N PRO A 205 -17.50 -21.58 -4.09
CA PRO A 205 -17.94 -21.69 -5.46
C PRO A 205 -16.88 -21.16 -6.43
N LYS A 206 -17.03 -21.50 -7.71
CA LYS A 206 -16.18 -20.95 -8.76
C LYS A 206 -16.44 -19.45 -8.90
N ALA A 207 -15.39 -18.65 -8.86
CA ALA A 207 -15.47 -17.20 -9.07
C ALA A 207 -15.80 -16.86 -10.53
N ALA A 208 -16.57 -15.79 -10.73
CA ALA A 208 -16.88 -15.23 -12.05
C ALA A 208 -15.65 -14.55 -12.67
N SER A 209 -14.86 -13.86 -11.83
CA SER A 209 -13.56 -13.30 -12.23
C SER A 209 -12.56 -13.33 -11.08
N VAL A 210 -11.28 -13.31 -11.45
CA VAL A 210 -10.15 -13.38 -10.53
C VAL A 210 -9.13 -12.31 -10.89
N LYS A 211 -8.67 -11.56 -9.90
CA LYS A 211 -7.58 -10.58 -10.03
C LYS A 211 -6.42 -10.98 -9.12
N CYS A 212 -5.29 -11.32 -9.72
CA CYS A 212 -4.05 -11.59 -9.00
C CYS A 212 -3.18 -10.33 -8.97
N GLN A 213 -2.74 -9.92 -7.78
CA GLN A 213 -1.89 -8.76 -7.57
C GLN A 213 -0.60 -9.18 -6.86
N LYS A 214 0.54 -8.88 -7.47
CA LYS A 214 1.85 -9.01 -6.84
C LYS A 214 2.21 -7.75 -6.07
N TRP A 215 2.54 -7.90 -4.79
CA TRP A 215 3.11 -6.85 -3.96
C TRP A 215 4.58 -7.16 -3.71
N ARG A 216 5.46 -6.68 -4.60
CA ARG A 216 6.92 -6.83 -4.44
C ARG A 216 7.39 -6.16 -3.15
N TYR A 217 6.88 -4.97 -2.87
CA TYR A 217 7.11 -4.22 -1.64
C TYR A 217 5.80 -4.19 -0.84
N SER A 218 5.51 -5.25 -0.10
CA SER A 218 4.23 -5.41 0.62
C SER A 218 4.22 -4.67 1.96
N GLN A 219 5.19 -4.97 2.83
CA GLN A 219 5.32 -4.34 4.14
C GLN A 219 6.80 -4.24 4.50
N VAL A 220 7.22 -3.10 5.04
CA VAL A 220 8.56 -2.85 5.58
C VAL A 220 8.84 -3.86 6.68
N THR A 221 9.94 -4.58 6.52
CA THR A 221 10.52 -5.48 7.53
C THR A 221 11.68 -4.83 8.26
N LYS A 222 12.34 -3.87 7.62
CA LYS A 222 13.38 -3.02 8.22
C LYS A 222 13.27 -1.63 7.60
N ALA A 223 12.94 -0.63 8.41
CA ALA A 223 12.87 0.77 8.00
C ALA A 223 14.26 1.42 7.97
N VAL A 224 14.34 2.64 7.48
CA VAL A 224 15.54 3.48 7.57
C VAL A 224 15.93 3.64 9.06
N PRO A 225 17.17 3.29 9.45
CA PRO A 225 17.62 3.42 10.83
C PRO A 225 17.51 4.86 11.34
N ASP A 226 17.02 5.03 12.56
CA ASP A 226 16.92 6.31 13.26
C ASP A 226 16.20 7.43 12.47
N SER A 227 15.34 7.06 11.52
CA SER A 227 14.60 8.03 10.71
C SER A 227 13.52 8.73 11.53
N LEU A 228 13.38 10.04 11.28
CA LEU A 228 12.29 10.86 11.80
C LEU A 228 11.07 10.86 10.87
N GLY A 229 10.84 9.78 10.12
CA GLY A 229 9.74 9.67 9.16
C GLY A 229 9.99 10.34 7.80
N GLN A 230 11.16 10.91 7.57
CA GLN A 230 11.57 11.50 6.29
C GLN A 230 13.10 11.50 6.14
N MET A 231 13.59 11.79 4.93
CA MET A 231 14.99 12.09 4.66
C MET A 231 15.12 13.20 3.60
N ILE A 232 15.73 14.34 3.95
CA ILE A 232 16.09 15.41 3.00
C ILE A 232 17.33 14.97 2.21
N LEU A 233 17.23 14.97 0.89
CA LEU A 233 18.34 14.67 -0.03
C LEU A 233 19.01 15.95 -0.55
N HIS A 234 18.27 17.05 -0.64
CA HIS A 234 18.79 18.35 -1.04
C HIS A 234 17.94 19.47 -0.45
N THR A 235 18.54 20.58 -0.02
CA THR A 235 17.84 21.64 0.73
C THR A 235 17.31 22.77 -0.14
N GLN A 236 18.00 23.17 -1.22
CA GLN A 236 17.55 24.30 -2.04
C GLN A 236 17.97 24.16 -3.52
N PRO A 237 17.04 23.79 -4.43
CA PRO A 237 15.62 23.48 -4.21
C PRO A 237 15.42 22.20 -3.37
N LEU A 238 14.27 22.07 -2.69
CA LEU A 238 14.05 20.96 -1.75
C LEU A 238 13.77 19.66 -2.51
N LEU A 239 14.52 18.60 -2.18
CA LEU A 239 14.23 17.21 -2.56
C LEU A 239 14.21 16.36 -1.30
N ILE A 240 13.07 15.73 -1.02
CA ILE A 240 12.82 15.01 0.24
C ILE A 240 12.07 13.70 -0.01
N CYS A 241 12.39 12.69 0.79
CA CYS A 241 11.74 11.38 0.74
C CYS A 241 10.96 11.10 2.03
N GLY A 242 9.86 10.38 1.91
CA GLY A 242 9.08 9.87 3.04
C GLY A 242 8.27 8.63 2.65
N GLY A 243 7.36 8.21 3.52
CA GLY A 243 6.55 7.01 3.39
C GLY A 243 6.88 5.94 4.42
N ASP A 244 6.38 4.74 4.18
CA ASP A 244 6.44 3.63 5.13
C ASP A 244 7.88 3.17 5.43
N GLY A 245 8.79 3.26 4.44
CA GLY A 245 10.20 2.93 4.58
C GLY A 245 10.94 3.75 5.62
N PHE A 246 10.38 4.90 6.02
CA PHE A 246 10.93 5.81 7.03
C PHE A 246 10.20 5.70 8.38
N THR A 247 9.16 4.86 8.45
CA THR A 247 8.33 4.64 9.65
C THR A 247 7.97 3.14 9.76
N CYS A 248 6.72 2.77 9.44
CA CYS A 248 6.23 1.40 9.38
C CYS A 248 5.03 1.28 8.40
N SER A 249 4.76 0.08 7.91
CA SER A 249 3.68 -0.17 6.93
C SER A 249 2.30 -0.35 7.57
N ASN A 250 1.81 0.70 8.22
CA ASN A 250 0.42 0.84 8.66
C ASN A 250 -0.07 2.28 8.41
N PHE A 251 -1.35 2.55 8.69
CA PHE A 251 -1.94 3.86 8.45
C PHE A 251 -1.28 4.97 9.30
N ASP A 252 -0.98 4.68 10.56
CA ASP A 252 -0.39 5.65 11.50
C ASP A 252 1.04 6.02 11.11
N GLY A 253 1.84 5.06 10.62
CA GLY A 253 3.18 5.31 10.09
C GLY A 253 3.16 6.23 8.87
N CYS A 254 2.18 6.04 7.97
CA CYS A 254 1.97 6.95 6.84
C CYS A 254 1.62 8.38 7.31
N ILE A 255 0.75 8.51 8.34
CA ILE A 255 0.43 9.81 8.94
C ILE A 255 1.67 10.46 9.55
N GLU A 256 2.42 9.72 10.36
CA GLU A 256 3.63 10.21 11.01
C GLU A 256 4.62 10.74 9.98
N SER A 257 4.90 9.96 8.93
CA SER A 257 5.77 10.40 7.85
C SER A 257 5.24 11.66 7.14
N ALA A 258 3.93 11.72 6.85
CA ALA A 258 3.32 12.87 6.18
C ALA A 258 3.43 14.16 7.01
N VAL A 259 3.19 14.09 8.33
CA VAL A 259 3.34 15.24 9.23
C VAL A 259 4.78 15.77 9.20
N ARG A 260 5.76 14.86 9.24
CA ARG A 260 7.19 15.19 9.21
C ARG A 260 7.62 15.80 7.88
N LEU A 261 7.07 15.32 6.78
CA LEU A 261 7.26 15.92 5.45
C LEU A 261 6.73 17.35 5.42
N VAL A 262 5.52 17.61 5.92
CA VAL A 262 4.93 18.96 5.95
C VAL A 262 5.77 19.91 6.80
N GLU A 263 6.22 19.48 7.98
CA GLU A 263 7.11 20.26 8.83
C GLU A 263 8.42 20.65 8.11
N ALA A 264 9.01 19.72 7.35
CA ALA A 264 10.23 19.96 6.59
C ALA A 264 10.02 20.81 5.33
N VAL A 265 8.85 20.75 4.70
CA VAL A 265 8.53 21.50 3.47
C VAL A 265 8.17 22.96 3.78
N LYS A 266 7.49 23.22 4.92
CA LYS A 266 6.95 24.55 5.25
C LYS A 266 7.95 25.71 5.18
N PRO A 267 9.24 25.58 5.57
CA PRO A 267 10.22 26.66 5.44
C PRO A 267 10.65 26.98 3.99
N HIS A 268 10.27 26.14 3.02
CA HIS A 268 10.62 26.27 1.60
C HIS A 268 9.46 26.80 0.73
N LEU A 269 8.29 27.04 1.33
CA LEU A 269 7.10 27.66 0.71
C LEU A 269 7.07 29.17 1.00
#